data_AF-Z9JUC9-F1
#
_entry.id   AF-Z9JUC9-F1
#
_cell.length_a   1.000
_cell.length_b   1.000
_cell.length_c   1.000
_cell.angle_alpha   90.00
_cell.angle_beta   90.00
_cell.angle_gamma   90.00
#
_symmetry.space_group_name_H-M   'P 1'
#
loop_
_entity.id
_entity.type
_entity.pdbx_description
1 polymer ?
#
loop_
_entity_poly.entity_id
_entity_poly.type
_entity_poly.pdbx_seq_one_letter_code
_entity_poly.pdbx_strand_id
1 'polypeptide(L)'
;MEAWQARCAQILEEVAPSAPFAPLDADDPWSSPSLDALEQQMLATWASAGDVPADQAAQYEAFLGEGLRRRFGGSWTLLPPSLLGEAAGDAACGLGIASPDGESIDVVSSLVPQAYRAGTGTWWSTCYRAHEEIPGDRAI
;
A
#
# COMPACT_ATOMS: atom_id res chain seq x y z
N MET A 1 -12.80 -14.96 6.66
CA MET A 1 -11.65 -14.27 6.04
C MET A 1 -11.32 -15.01 4.77
N GLU A 2 -11.36 -14.31 3.64
CA GLU A 2 -11.13 -14.90 2.32
C GLU A 2 -9.63 -15.20 2.13
N ALA A 3 -9.29 -16.13 1.23
CA ALA A 3 -7.91 -16.59 1.05
C ALA A 3 -6.92 -15.47 0.67
N TRP A 4 -7.36 -14.49 -0.12
CA TRP A 4 -6.55 -13.34 -0.51
C TRP A 4 -6.29 -12.38 0.67
N GLN A 5 -7.27 -12.19 1.56
CA GLN A 5 -7.11 -11.38 2.78
C GLN A 5 -6.09 -12.03 3.72
N ALA A 6 -6.14 -13.37 3.85
CA ALA A 6 -5.17 -14.12 4.64
C ALA A 6 -3.75 -13.97 4.09
N ARG A 7 -3.57 -14.03 2.76
CA ARG A 7 -2.28 -13.75 2.13
C ARG A 7 -1.80 -12.32 2.43
N CYS A 8 -2.67 -11.32 2.29
CA CYS A 8 -2.30 -9.92 2.60
C CYS A 8 -1.89 -9.75 4.07
N ALA A 9 -2.57 -10.43 4.99
CA ALA A 9 -2.21 -10.42 6.40
C ALA A 9 -0.83 -11.06 6.70
N GLN A 10 -0.36 -11.96 5.83
CA GLN A 10 0.93 -12.64 5.94
C GLN A 10 2.01 -12.02 5.05
N ILE A 11 1.74 -10.89 4.39
CA ILE A 11 2.61 -10.33 3.35
C ILE A 11 4.04 -10.07 3.83
N LEU A 12 4.24 -9.70 5.10
CA LEU A 12 5.58 -9.50 5.67
C LEU A 12 6.45 -10.78 5.61
N GLU A 13 5.87 -11.95 5.82
CA GLU A 13 6.59 -13.22 5.74
C GLU A 13 7.00 -13.53 4.29
N GLU A 14 6.18 -13.10 3.32
CA GLU A 14 6.44 -13.27 1.88
C GLU A 14 7.51 -12.29 1.38
N VAL A 15 7.45 -11.02 1.80
CA VAL A 15 8.29 -9.95 1.24
C VAL A 15 9.60 -9.74 1.99
N ALA A 16 9.68 -9.98 3.30
CA ALA A 16 10.90 -9.79 4.08
C ALA A 16 12.16 -10.48 3.50
N PRO A 17 12.10 -11.71 2.93
CA PRO A 17 13.28 -12.33 2.34
C PRO A 17 13.58 -11.85 0.90
N SER A 18 12.73 -11.01 0.29
CA SER A 18 12.83 -10.63 -1.11
C SER A 18 13.72 -9.40 -1.34
N ALA A 19 14.53 -9.42 -2.40
CA ALA A 19 15.45 -8.32 -2.71
C ALA A 19 14.80 -6.93 -2.89
N PRO A 20 13.59 -6.81 -3.48
CA PRO A 20 12.88 -5.53 -3.56
C PRO A 20 12.53 -4.91 -2.21
N PHE A 21 12.46 -5.74 -1.16
CA PHE A 21 12.10 -5.33 0.19
C PHE A 21 13.28 -5.37 1.18
N ALA A 22 14.50 -5.54 0.69
CA ALA A 22 15.72 -5.53 1.51
C ALA A 22 15.92 -4.28 2.40
N PRO A 23 15.44 -3.07 2.03
CA PRO A 23 15.56 -1.88 2.88
C PRO A 23 14.64 -1.85 4.10
N LEU A 24 13.75 -2.83 4.26
CA LEU A 24 12.82 -2.86 5.39
C LEU A 24 13.55 -3.00 6.72
N ASP A 25 13.15 -2.18 7.68
CA ASP A 25 13.40 -2.44 9.09
C ASP A 25 12.43 -3.54 9.54
N ALA A 26 12.95 -4.66 10.04
CA ALA A 26 12.13 -5.77 10.49
C ALA A 26 11.33 -5.43 11.77
N ASP A 27 11.83 -4.51 12.59
CA ASP A 27 11.18 -4.11 13.83
C ASP A 27 10.08 -3.06 13.58
N ASP A 28 10.26 -2.21 12.56
CA ASP A 28 9.23 -1.27 12.11
C ASP A 28 9.15 -1.10 10.58
N PRO A 29 8.53 -2.08 9.87
CA PRO A 29 8.58 -2.13 8.40
C PRO A 29 7.81 -0.99 7.73
N TRP A 30 6.89 -0.34 8.42
CA TRP A 30 6.12 0.79 7.88
C TRP A 30 6.57 2.14 8.46
N SER A 31 7.77 2.19 9.06
CA SER A 31 8.40 3.45 9.44
C SER A 31 8.62 4.34 8.20
N SER A 32 8.64 5.68 8.36
CA SER A 32 8.94 6.58 7.24
C SER A 32 10.26 6.22 6.54
N PRO A 33 11.37 5.92 7.24
CA PRO A 33 12.61 5.47 6.60
C PRO A 33 12.45 4.21 5.74
N SER A 34 11.71 3.20 6.21
CA SER A 34 11.46 1.97 5.44
C SER A 34 10.60 2.24 4.20
N LEU A 35 9.53 3.02 4.35
CA LEU A 35 8.67 3.41 3.23
C LEU A 35 9.43 4.22 2.18
N ASP A 36 10.22 5.21 2.61
CA ASP A 36 11.02 6.06 1.72
C ASP A 36 12.08 5.22 0.98
N ALA A 37 12.79 4.35 1.68
CA ALA A 37 13.83 3.52 1.09
C ALA A 37 13.26 2.51 0.07
N LEU A 38 12.10 1.92 0.36
CA LEU A 38 11.41 1.05 -0.59
C LEU A 38 10.92 1.81 -1.83
N GLU A 39 10.33 2.98 -1.65
CA GLU A 39 9.85 3.79 -2.78
C GLU A 39 11.02 4.20 -3.67
N GLN A 40 12.11 4.68 -3.09
CA GLN A 40 13.33 5.05 -3.81
C GLN A 40 13.93 3.86 -4.56
N GLN A 41 14.00 2.69 -3.92
CA GLN A 41 14.49 1.49 -4.59
C GLN A 41 13.59 1.10 -5.77
N MET A 42 12.26 1.15 -5.60
CA MET A 42 11.30 0.88 -6.67
C MET A 42 11.50 1.85 -7.85
N LEU A 43 11.51 3.16 -7.57
CA LEU A 43 11.69 4.21 -8.58
C LEU A 43 13.06 4.17 -9.29
N ALA A 44 14.09 3.65 -8.61
CA ALA A 44 15.41 3.44 -9.21
C ALA A 44 15.49 2.17 -10.08
N THR A 45 14.61 1.20 -9.84
CA THR A 45 14.63 -0.10 -10.52
C THR A 45 13.83 -0.08 -11.82
N TRP A 46 12.67 0.58 -11.83
CA TRP A 46 11.79 0.64 -13.00
C TRP A 46 11.50 2.09 -13.40
N ALA A 47 11.35 2.35 -14.70
CA ALA A 47 11.19 3.71 -15.22
C ALA A 47 9.76 4.26 -15.04
N SER A 48 8.76 3.37 -14.98
CA SER A 48 7.36 3.72 -14.80
C SER A 48 6.60 2.62 -14.05
N ALA A 49 5.40 2.96 -13.57
CA ALA A 49 4.51 1.99 -12.93
C ALA A 49 4.17 0.80 -13.83
N GLY A 50 4.08 1.01 -15.15
CA GLY A 50 3.79 -0.05 -16.13
C GLY A 50 4.95 -1.02 -16.37
N ASP A 51 6.17 -0.65 -15.94
CA ASP A 51 7.35 -1.50 -16.05
C ASP A 51 7.53 -2.43 -14.84
N VAL A 52 6.78 -2.18 -13.75
CA VAL A 52 6.81 -3.03 -12.55
C VAL A 52 6.09 -4.35 -12.86
N PRO A 53 6.73 -5.52 -12.65
CA PRO A 53 6.07 -6.81 -12.83
C PRO A 53 4.79 -6.91 -11.98
N ALA A 54 3.73 -7.49 -12.55
CA ALA A 54 2.42 -7.53 -11.90
C ALA A 54 2.45 -8.15 -10.49
N ASP A 55 3.21 -9.24 -10.31
CA ASP A 55 3.38 -9.88 -9.00
C ASP A 55 4.08 -8.96 -8.00
N GLN A 56 5.04 -8.15 -8.47
CA GLN A 56 5.78 -7.21 -7.64
C GLN A 56 4.92 -6.01 -7.25
N ALA A 57 4.12 -5.49 -8.19
CA ALA A 57 3.15 -4.44 -7.91
C ALA A 57 2.12 -4.93 -6.87
N ALA A 58 1.60 -6.15 -7.03
CA ALA A 58 0.69 -6.76 -6.07
C ALA A 58 1.33 -6.93 -4.68
N GLN A 59 2.62 -7.26 -4.60
CA GLN A 59 3.33 -7.33 -3.33
C GLN A 59 3.48 -5.95 -2.66
N TYR A 60 3.85 -4.91 -3.40
CA TYR A 60 3.89 -3.54 -2.87
C TYR A 60 2.52 -3.08 -2.37
N GLU A 61 1.47 -3.31 -3.17
CA GLU A 61 0.10 -3.00 -2.79
C GLU A 61 -0.32 -3.75 -1.52
N ALA A 62 -0.14 -5.06 -1.47
CA ALA A 62 -0.47 -5.86 -0.29
C ALA A 62 0.32 -5.38 0.95
N PHE A 63 1.61 -5.09 0.80
CA PHE A 63 2.46 -4.58 1.86
C PHE A 63 1.98 -3.22 2.38
N LEU A 64 1.69 -2.28 1.49
CA LEU A 64 1.24 -0.93 1.84
C LEU A 64 -0.17 -0.95 2.44
N GLY A 65 -1.08 -1.76 1.91
CA GLY A 65 -2.42 -1.87 2.48
C GLY A 65 -2.41 -2.55 3.85
N GLU A 66 -1.55 -3.54 4.06
CA GLU A 66 -1.44 -4.20 5.36
C GLU A 66 -0.88 -3.26 6.44
N GLY A 67 0.05 -2.37 6.07
CA GLY A 67 0.53 -1.34 6.98
C GLY A 67 -0.54 -0.33 7.35
N LEU A 68 -1.34 0.13 6.38
CA LEU A 68 -2.49 1.00 6.66
C LEU A 68 -3.46 0.33 7.63
N ARG A 69 -3.82 -0.93 7.35
CA ARG A 69 -4.72 -1.73 8.20
C ARG A 69 -4.20 -1.89 9.62
N ARG A 70 -2.91 -2.20 9.79
CA ARG A 70 -2.30 -2.45 11.11
C ARG A 70 -2.08 -1.17 11.92
N ARG A 71 -1.69 -0.07 11.26
CA ARG A 71 -1.36 1.19 11.94
C ARG A 71 -2.58 2.05 12.26
N PHE A 72 -3.53 2.14 11.33
CA PHE A 72 -4.66 3.08 11.44
C PHE A 72 -5.99 2.38 11.72
N GLY A 73 -6.00 1.05 11.74
CA GLY A 73 -7.22 0.27 11.80
C GLY A 73 -7.95 0.28 10.46
N GLY A 74 -8.82 -0.71 10.26
CA GLY A 74 -9.60 -0.86 9.04
C GLY A 74 -9.70 -2.31 8.60
N SER A 75 -10.30 -2.51 7.43
CA SER A 75 -10.49 -3.84 6.86
C SER A 75 -10.23 -3.85 5.36
N TRP A 76 -9.59 -4.94 4.91
CA TRP A 76 -9.41 -5.22 3.50
C TRP A 76 -10.75 -5.32 2.78
N THR A 77 -10.89 -4.58 1.69
CA THR A 77 -12.06 -4.61 0.82
C THR A 77 -11.65 -4.74 -0.64
N LEU A 78 -12.52 -5.37 -1.44
CA LEU A 78 -12.40 -5.37 -2.89
C LEU A 78 -13.08 -4.13 -3.46
N LEU A 79 -12.38 -3.48 -4.38
CA LEU A 79 -12.88 -2.30 -5.06
C LEU A 79 -13.44 -2.70 -6.43
N PRO A 80 -14.70 -2.35 -6.73
CA PRO A 80 -15.23 -2.51 -8.07
C PRO A 80 -14.42 -1.66 -9.07
N PRO A 81 -14.34 -2.05 -10.35
CA PRO A 81 -13.61 -1.31 -11.37
C PRO A 81 -14.02 0.18 -11.46
N SER A 82 -15.27 0.51 -11.13
CA SER A 82 -15.78 1.88 -11.11
C SER A 82 -15.08 2.81 -10.12
N LEU A 83 -14.46 2.27 -9.05
CA LEU A 83 -13.71 3.05 -8.06
C LEU A 83 -12.22 3.19 -8.39
N LEU A 84 -11.72 2.42 -9.36
CA LEU A 84 -10.29 2.41 -9.73
C LEU A 84 -9.98 3.38 -10.88
N GLY A 85 -11.02 3.85 -11.58
CA GLY A 85 -10.86 4.72 -12.76
C GLY A 85 -9.99 4.07 -13.85
N GLU A 86 -9.29 4.88 -14.63
CA GLU A 86 -8.38 4.38 -15.69
C GLU A 86 -7.18 3.58 -15.16
N ALA A 87 -6.89 3.63 -13.85
CA ALA A 87 -5.82 2.86 -13.23
C ALA A 87 -6.14 1.36 -13.10
N ALA A 88 -7.40 0.96 -13.31
CA ALA A 88 -7.83 -0.43 -13.24
C ALA A 88 -7.22 -1.32 -14.35
N GLY A 89 -6.92 -0.77 -15.53
CA GLY A 89 -6.66 -1.58 -16.72
C GLY A 89 -7.77 -2.63 -16.93
N ASP A 90 -7.37 -3.89 -17.10
CA ASP A 90 -8.28 -5.05 -17.21
C ASP A 90 -8.58 -5.75 -15.86
N ALA A 91 -8.18 -5.16 -14.71
CA ALA A 91 -8.37 -5.78 -13.41
C ALA A 91 -9.86 -5.89 -13.05
N ALA A 92 -10.33 -7.11 -12.79
CA ALA A 92 -11.72 -7.37 -12.41
C ALA A 92 -12.12 -6.74 -11.06
N CYS A 93 -11.13 -6.48 -10.21
CA CYS A 93 -11.27 -5.78 -8.93
C CYS A 93 -9.90 -5.25 -8.48
N GLY A 94 -9.91 -4.22 -7.64
CA GLY A 94 -8.72 -3.66 -6.99
C GLY A 94 -8.80 -3.83 -5.49
N LEU A 95 -7.77 -3.40 -4.78
CA LEU A 95 -7.67 -3.52 -3.34
C LEU A 95 -7.80 -2.17 -2.64
N GLY A 96 -8.49 -2.17 -1.51
CA GLY A 96 -8.55 -1.02 -0.63
C GLY A 96 -8.61 -1.39 0.84
N ILE A 97 -8.36 -0.39 1.70
CA ILE A 97 -8.60 -0.47 3.14
C ILE A 97 -9.78 0.44 3.46
N ALA A 98 -10.89 -0.16 3.87
CA ALA A 98 -12.02 0.60 4.41
C ALA A 98 -11.70 1.05 5.84
N SER A 99 -11.89 2.33 6.10
CA SER A 99 -11.69 2.93 7.42
C SER A 99 -12.66 2.35 8.47
N PRO A 100 -12.30 2.36 9.76
CA PRO A 100 -13.17 1.84 10.82
C PRO A 100 -14.53 2.56 10.93
N ASP A 101 -14.58 3.85 10.58
CA ASP A 101 -15.81 4.66 10.55
C ASP A 101 -16.71 4.35 9.34
N GLY A 102 -16.18 3.62 8.34
CA GLY A 102 -16.88 3.26 7.11
C GLY A 102 -17.09 4.42 6.14
N GLU A 103 -16.52 5.60 6.40
CA GLU A 103 -16.72 6.81 5.60
C GLU A 103 -15.68 6.96 4.48
N SER A 104 -14.52 6.32 4.61
CA SER A 104 -13.42 6.44 3.65
C SER A 104 -12.80 5.10 3.26
N ILE A 105 -12.18 5.08 2.10
CA ILE A 105 -11.49 3.92 1.55
C ILE A 105 -10.16 4.38 0.99
N ASP A 106 -9.08 3.84 1.52
CA ASP A 106 -7.75 3.99 0.94
C ASP A 106 -7.60 3.04 -0.25
N VAL A 107 -7.49 3.60 -1.45
CA VAL A 107 -7.34 2.83 -2.69
C VAL A 107 -5.89 2.36 -2.82
N VAL A 108 -5.60 1.21 -2.21
CA VAL A 108 -4.27 0.58 -2.16
C VAL A 108 -3.71 0.33 -3.56
N SER A 109 -4.53 -0.14 -4.49
CA SER A 109 -4.10 -0.39 -5.89
C SER A 109 -3.72 0.86 -6.67
N SER A 110 -3.90 2.06 -6.10
CA SER A 110 -3.40 3.31 -6.69
C SER A 110 -2.03 3.73 -6.17
N LEU A 111 -1.53 3.15 -5.07
CA LEU A 111 -0.34 3.66 -4.36
C LEU A 111 0.95 3.53 -5.18
N VAL A 112 1.11 2.46 -5.96
CA VAL A 112 2.26 2.30 -6.86
C VAL A 112 2.22 3.32 -8.01
N PRO A 113 1.14 3.42 -8.81
CA PRO A 113 1.01 4.46 -9.83
C PRO A 113 1.17 5.88 -9.30
N GLN A 114 0.65 6.18 -8.11
CA GLN A 114 0.76 7.51 -7.51
C GLN A 114 2.20 7.84 -7.08
N ALA A 115 2.95 6.88 -6.54
CA ALA A 115 4.37 7.09 -6.23
C ALA A 115 5.18 7.46 -7.47
N TYR A 116 4.94 6.82 -8.62
CA TYR A 116 5.59 7.20 -9.88
C TYR A 116 5.17 8.58 -10.38
N ARG A 117 3.89 8.95 -10.25
CA ARG A 117 3.42 10.29 -10.62
C ARG A 117 4.02 11.38 -9.73
N ALA A 118 4.18 11.10 -8.44
CA ALA A 118 4.81 12.02 -7.49
C ALA A 118 6.31 12.10 -7.72
N GLY A 119 6.97 10.96 -7.95
CA GLY A 119 8.41 10.86 -8.23
C GLY A 119 9.30 11.33 -7.07
N THR A 120 8.76 11.38 -5.85
CA THR A 120 9.44 11.99 -4.70
C THR A 120 10.36 11.05 -3.94
N GLY A 121 10.10 9.74 -3.96
CA GLY A 121 10.77 8.78 -3.09
C GLY A 121 10.34 8.90 -1.61
N THR A 122 9.26 9.63 -1.34
CA THR A 122 8.69 9.87 0.00
C THR A 122 7.16 9.93 -0.02
N TRP A 123 6.52 9.53 -1.12
CA TRP A 123 5.08 9.63 -1.29
C TRP A 123 4.35 8.72 -0.30
N TRP A 124 4.78 7.47 -0.16
CA TRP A 124 4.16 6.50 0.74
C TRP A 124 4.23 6.93 2.21
N SER A 125 5.39 7.40 2.67
CA SER A 125 5.52 7.90 4.05
C SER A 125 4.69 9.16 4.29
N THR A 126 4.54 10.01 3.27
CA THR A 126 3.66 11.19 3.32
C THR A 126 2.19 10.78 3.45
N CYS A 127 1.74 9.77 2.71
CA CYS A 127 0.40 9.21 2.87
C CYS A 127 0.19 8.70 4.30
N TYR A 128 1.12 7.89 4.83
CA TYR A 128 1.03 7.34 6.19
C TYR A 128 0.98 8.44 7.26
N ARG A 129 1.81 9.47 7.14
CA ARG A 129 1.76 10.63 8.05
C ARG A 129 0.44 11.39 7.97
N ALA A 130 -0.14 11.53 6.79
CA ALA A 130 -1.45 12.18 6.66
C ALA A 130 -2.51 11.41 7.46
N HIS A 131 -2.45 10.07 7.51
CA HIS A 131 -3.32 9.27 8.38
C HIS A 131 -3.04 9.46 9.88
N GLU A 132 -1.79 9.65 10.28
CA GLU A 132 -1.42 9.97 11.67
C GLU A 132 -1.96 11.35 12.10
N GLU A 133 -2.04 12.29 11.16
CA GLU A 133 -2.46 13.67 11.37
C GLU A 133 -4.00 13.85 11.33
N ILE A 134 -4.76 12.88 10.81
CA ILE A 134 -6.22 12.87 10.92
C ILE A 134 -6.57 12.56 12.38
N PRO A 135 -7.12 13.52 13.15
CA PRO A 135 -7.50 13.27 14.51
C PRO A 135 -8.64 12.26 14.49
N GLY A 136 -8.35 11.02 14.92
CA GLY A 136 -9.40 10.13 15.40
C GLY A 136 -10.11 10.88 16.52
N ASP A 137 -11.39 11.16 16.32
CA ASP A 137 -12.25 11.83 17.28
C ASP A 137 -12.08 11.13 18.63
N ARG A 138 -11.35 11.80 19.53
CA ARG A 138 -11.08 11.29 20.87
C ARG A 138 -12.39 11.34 21.63
N ALA A 139 -13.05 10.18 21.70
CA ALA A 139 -14.03 9.79 22.70
C ALA A 139 -15.11 10.83 23.05
N ILE A 140 -16.37 10.50 22.72
CA ILE A 140 -17.50 10.88 23.56
C ILE A 140 -18.18 9.61 24.06
#